data_AF-A0A7S0L2F0-F1
#
_entry.id   AF-A0A7S0L2F0-F1
#
_cell.length_a   1.000
_cell.length_b   1.000
_cell.length_c   1.000
_cell.angle_alpha   90.00
_cell.angle_beta   90.00
_cell.angle_gamma   90.00
#
_symmetry.space_group_name_H-M   'P 1'
#
loop_
_entity.id
_entity.type
_entity.pdbx_description
1 polymer ?
#
loop_
_entity_poly.entity_id
_entity_poly.type
_entity_poly.pdbx_seq_one_letter_code
_entity_poly.pdbx_strand_id
1 'polypeptide(L)'
;MLRAFFIFGACCGADSSSVALRSLLVQRAVATVCFSARTCRDSVSAQYLSAFCDLHIEEYHGISLSLFNLGWSEYLRTMLRASPEIVTVQSVLKKHRGLSPNNPYLQPSFMTRPQEIQPSVLAERVMRSARLIAKEWTEDMQLMRAENNEVWQRRLGKVSGLGAAEAAERLPVFAIDQDANADSPYRGGNYDLLQALITREAVGATVHELSLLPSRTAEARLLASAAEDAFEGELKLHAAEAFLASLLQLPFALEERIDEEGGLTDRFKVVEELLERRGELALRLA
;
A
#
# COMPACT_ATOMS: atom_id res chain seq x y z
N MET A 1 17.06 -11.99 -14.89
CA MET A 1 17.07 -13.08 -13.88
C MET A 1 17.60 -12.66 -12.51
N LEU A 2 18.75 -11.95 -12.39
CA LEU A 2 19.28 -11.54 -11.08
C LEU A 2 18.47 -10.45 -10.34
N ARG A 3 17.66 -9.62 -11.05
CA ARG A 3 16.81 -8.58 -10.44
C ARG A 3 15.55 -9.12 -9.76
N ALA A 4 14.83 -10.03 -10.42
CA ALA A 4 13.69 -10.73 -9.81
C ALA A 4 14.05 -11.47 -8.50
N PHE A 5 15.27 -12.02 -8.41
CA PHE A 5 15.78 -12.61 -7.16
C PHE A 5 16.04 -11.59 -6.06
N PHE A 6 16.27 -10.31 -6.37
CA PHE A 6 16.45 -9.28 -5.35
C PHE A 6 15.11 -8.76 -4.79
N ILE A 7 14.05 -8.77 -5.61
CA ILE A 7 12.71 -8.33 -5.17
C ILE A 7 12.07 -9.37 -4.23
N PHE A 8 12.32 -10.67 -4.46
CA PHE A 8 11.68 -11.76 -3.69
C PHE A 8 12.65 -12.59 -2.83
N GLY A 9 13.95 -12.55 -3.07
CA GLY A 9 14.88 -13.66 -2.72
C GLY A 9 15.68 -13.56 -1.43
N ALA A 10 15.35 -12.69 -0.46
CA ALA A 10 16.00 -12.73 0.86
C ALA A 10 15.05 -12.81 2.05
N CYS A 11 13.74 -12.81 1.79
CA CYS A 11 12.74 -12.53 2.81
C CYS A 11 11.65 -13.59 2.93
N CYS A 12 11.79 -14.82 2.44
CA CYS A 12 10.73 -15.83 2.56
C CYS A 12 10.55 -16.41 4.00
N GLY A 13 10.78 -15.63 5.05
CA GLY A 13 10.47 -15.96 6.44
C GLY A 13 9.20 -15.25 6.91
N ALA A 14 8.42 -15.88 7.81
CA ALA A 14 7.23 -15.27 8.41
C ALA A 14 7.50 -13.87 9.03
N ASP A 15 8.73 -13.63 9.46
CA ASP A 15 9.17 -12.36 10.04
C ASP A 15 9.17 -11.20 9.03
N SER A 16 9.43 -11.46 7.75
CA SER A 16 9.54 -10.40 6.74
C SER A 16 8.19 -9.77 6.40
N SER A 17 7.14 -10.58 6.23
CA SER A 17 5.80 -10.09 5.91
C SER A 17 5.24 -9.28 7.09
N SER A 18 5.57 -9.68 8.33
CA SER A 18 5.24 -8.89 9.51
C SER A 18 5.98 -7.55 9.54
N VAL A 19 7.27 -7.53 9.18
CA VAL A 19 8.04 -6.27 9.07
C VAL A 19 7.47 -5.37 7.96
N ALA A 20 7.15 -5.92 6.79
CA ALA A 20 6.56 -5.17 5.68
C ALA A 20 5.20 -4.58 6.04
N LEU A 21 4.34 -5.36 6.71
CA LEU A 21 3.04 -4.91 7.19
C LEU A 21 3.18 -3.78 8.22
N ARG A 22 4.08 -3.92 9.19
CA ARG A 22 4.33 -2.86 10.19
C ARG A 22 4.91 -1.60 9.55
N SER A 23 5.75 -1.73 8.53
CA SER A 23 6.25 -0.61 7.75
C SER A 23 5.14 0.12 7.01
N LEU A 24 4.27 -0.62 6.31
CA LEU A 24 3.12 -0.04 5.64
C LEU A 24 2.18 0.63 6.65
N LEU A 25 1.96 0.01 7.81
CA LEU A 25 1.11 0.55 8.87
C LEU A 25 1.64 1.89 9.39
N VAL A 26 2.93 1.99 9.69
CA VAL A 26 3.55 3.25 10.12
C VAL A 26 3.52 4.28 9.00
N GLN A 27 3.73 3.88 7.74
CA GLN A 27 3.57 4.76 6.57
C GLN A 27 2.21 5.44 6.55
N ARG A 28 1.15 4.62 6.64
CA ARG A 28 -0.22 5.11 6.55
C ARG A 28 -0.60 5.92 7.78
N ALA A 29 -0.10 5.54 8.96
CA ALA A 29 -0.27 6.34 10.17
C ALA A 29 0.35 7.73 10.06
N VAL A 30 1.54 7.86 9.46
CA VAL A 30 2.16 9.17 9.20
C VAL A 30 1.28 9.99 8.24
N ALA A 31 0.83 9.40 7.13
CA ALA A 31 -0.08 10.07 6.19
C ALA A 31 -1.35 10.59 6.88
N THR A 32 -1.98 9.75 7.71
CA THR A 32 -3.16 10.09 8.51
C THR A 32 -2.90 11.23 9.50
N VAL A 33 -1.74 11.23 10.19
CA VAL A 33 -1.37 12.31 11.11
C VAL A 33 -1.12 13.61 10.35
N CYS A 34 -0.44 13.58 9.21
CA CYS A 34 -0.24 14.76 8.35
C CYS A 34 -1.57 15.35 7.90
N PHE A 35 -2.50 14.51 7.40
CA PHE A 35 -3.84 14.94 7.01
C PHE A 35 -4.61 15.58 8.18
N SER A 36 -4.59 14.93 9.34
CA SER A 36 -5.26 15.42 10.55
C SER A 36 -4.69 16.76 11.01
N ALA A 37 -3.36 16.89 11.02
CA ALA A 37 -2.67 18.12 11.39
C ALA A 37 -3.04 19.27 10.44
N ARG A 38 -3.09 19.04 9.11
CA ARG A 38 -3.53 20.04 8.13
C ARG A 38 -4.99 20.46 8.35
N THR A 39 -5.87 19.50 8.62
CA THR A 39 -7.30 19.76 8.92
C THR A 39 -7.46 20.62 10.18
N CYS A 40 -6.61 20.39 11.19
CA CYS A 40 -6.54 21.18 12.42
C CYS A 40 -5.75 22.50 12.28
N ARG A 41 -5.37 22.91 11.06
CA ARG A 41 -4.57 24.11 10.77
C ARG A 41 -3.16 24.11 11.38
N ASP A 42 -2.61 22.93 11.63
CA ASP A 42 -1.22 22.71 12.04
C ASP A 42 -0.39 22.20 10.86
N SER A 43 -0.24 23.04 9.83
CA SER A 43 0.52 22.69 8.62
C SER A 43 2.01 22.49 8.90
N VAL A 44 2.51 23.05 10.00
CA VAL A 44 3.93 23.05 10.36
C VAL A 44 4.34 21.67 10.86
N SER A 45 3.55 21.07 11.76
CA SER A 45 3.76 19.69 12.19
C SER A 45 3.61 18.70 11.03
N ALA A 46 2.66 18.94 10.11
CA ALA A 46 2.50 18.10 8.92
C ALA A 46 3.72 18.18 7.99
N GLN A 47 4.20 19.39 7.71
CA GLN A 47 5.41 19.60 6.91
C GLN A 47 6.65 18.97 7.56
N TYR A 48 6.80 19.12 8.88
CA TYR A 48 7.88 18.49 9.63
C TYR A 48 7.83 16.96 9.49
N LEU A 49 6.67 16.34 9.72
CA LEU A 49 6.50 14.89 9.58
C LEU A 49 6.77 14.37 8.17
N SER A 50 6.32 15.10 7.14
CA SER A 50 6.54 14.72 5.74
C SER A 50 8.01 14.83 5.33
N ALA A 51 8.72 15.82 5.85
CA ALA A 51 10.15 16.01 5.63
C ALA A 51 11.03 15.12 6.55
N PHE A 52 10.48 14.57 7.63
CA PHE A 52 11.23 13.75 8.56
C PHE A 52 11.70 12.47 7.86
N CYS A 53 13.02 12.35 7.67
CA CYS A 53 13.68 11.30 6.88
C CYS A 53 13.36 11.29 5.37
N ASP A 54 13.02 12.46 4.79
CA ASP A 54 12.83 12.64 3.33
C ASP A 54 11.74 11.73 2.71
N LEU A 55 10.68 11.44 3.46
CA LEU A 55 9.73 10.38 3.09
C LEU A 55 8.60 10.82 2.15
N HIS A 56 8.33 12.13 1.97
CA HIS A 56 7.28 12.67 1.08
C HIS A 56 5.94 11.87 1.11
N ILE A 57 5.54 11.37 2.30
CA ILE A 57 4.54 10.30 2.44
C ILE A 57 3.15 10.73 2.00
N GLU A 58 2.84 12.02 2.08
CA GLU A 58 1.48 12.53 1.87
C GLU A 58 0.97 12.32 0.45
N GLU A 59 1.86 12.39 -0.54
CA GLU A 59 1.50 12.30 -1.95
C GLU A 59 1.68 10.88 -2.50
N TYR A 60 2.29 9.98 -1.72
CA TYR A 60 2.71 8.67 -2.19
C TYR A 60 1.70 7.56 -1.91
N HIS A 61 1.10 7.04 -2.98
CA HIS A 61 0.24 5.84 -2.97
C HIS A 61 1.02 4.60 -3.43
N GLY A 62 1.66 3.90 -2.51
CA GLY A 62 2.40 2.67 -2.81
C GLY A 62 2.92 1.96 -1.58
N ILE A 63 3.56 0.81 -1.79
CA ILE A 63 4.08 -0.08 -0.74
C ILE A 63 5.61 -0.13 -0.78
N SER A 64 6.26 0.92 -1.27
CA SER A 64 7.71 0.90 -1.38
C SER A 64 8.35 0.66 -0.02
N LEU A 65 8.99 -0.50 0.12
CA LEU A 65 9.85 -0.84 1.24
C LEU A 65 11.06 0.09 1.30
N SER A 66 11.40 0.75 0.18
CA SER A 66 12.52 1.69 0.10
C SER A 66 12.17 3.09 0.60
N LEU A 67 10.90 3.40 0.89
CA LEU A 67 10.57 4.70 1.48
C LEU A 67 11.21 4.80 2.86
N PHE A 68 10.95 3.83 3.74
CA PHE A 68 11.70 3.75 4.98
C PHE A 68 13.07 3.12 4.74
N ASN A 69 14.02 3.90 4.23
CA ASN A 69 15.44 3.54 4.24
C ASN A 69 15.90 3.09 5.66
N LEU A 70 15.22 3.56 6.71
CA LEU A 70 15.48 3.25 8.11
C LEU A 70 14.64 2.09 8.68
N GLY A 71 13.64 1.58 7.97
CA GLY A 71 12.63 0.67 8.52
C GLY A 71 11.75 1.33 9.60
N TRP A 72 10.56 0.78 9.84
CA TRP A 72 9.54 1.41 10.69
C TRP A 72 9.99 1.64 12.14
N SER A 73 10.78 0.71 12.69
CA SER A 73 11.18 0.77 14.10
C SER A 73 12.24 1.84 14.35
N GLU A 74 13.19 2.01 13.44
CA GLU A 74 14.22 3.02 13.56
C GLU A 74 13.65 4.41 13.27
N TYR A 75 12.70 4.53 12.35
CA TYR A 75 11.95 5.76 12.12
C TYR A 75 11.31 6.28 13.42
N LEU A 76 10.54 5.43 14.11
CA LEU A 76 9.90 5.81 15.38
C LEU A 76 10.91 6.07 16.49
N ARG A 77 11.96 5.25 16.62
CA ARG A 77 13.02 5.44 17.63
C ARG A 77 13.77 6.75 17.43
N THR A 78 14.09 7.09 16.19
CA THR A 78 14.78 8.35 15.84
C THR A 78 13.91 9.53 16.23
N MET A 79 12.62 9.50 15.91
CA MET A 79 11.67 10.56 16.25
C MET A 79 11.46 10.70 17.76
N LEU A 80 11.41 9.59 18.50
CA LEU A 80 11.30 9.61 19.98
C LEU A 80 12.56 10.16 20.67
N ARG A 81 13.73 10.03 20.05
CA ARG A 81 15.02 10.50 20.58
C ARG A 81 15.37 11.92 20.12
N ALA A 82 14.73 12.42 19.07
CA ALA A 82 14.98 13.75 18.53
C ALA A 82 14.60 14.82 19.56
N SER A 83 15.46 15.83 19.70
CA SER A 83 15.23 16.98 20.57
C SER A 83 14.14 17.89 20.01
N PRO A 84 13.45 18.67 20.86
CA PRO A 84 12.55 19.72 20.39
C PRO A 84 13.26 20.73 19.48
N GLU A 85 12.57 21.20 18.45
CA GLU A 85 13.09 22.15 17.46
C GLU A 85 12.17 23.37 17.36
N ILE A 86 12.74 24.57 17.20
CA ILE A 86 11.96 25.79 16.99
C ILE A 86 11.96 26.12 15.50
N VAL A 87 10.81 25.97 14.86
CA VAL A 87 10.61 26.30 13.44
C VAL A 87 9.97 27.68 13.33
N THR A 88 10.51 28.54 12.47
CA THR A 88 9.95 29.87 12.23
C THR A 88 8.91 29.78 11.12
N VAL A 89 7.66 30.03 11.47
CA VAL A 89 6.52 29.93 10.56
C VAL A 89 6.20 31.31 10.01
N GLN A 90 6.19 31.44 8.68
CA GLN A 90 5.75 32.68 8.02
C GLN A 90 4.26 32.58 7.71
N SER A 91 3.48 33.51 8.27
CA SER A 91 2.04 33.63 7.98
C SER A 91 1.75 34.93 7.23
N VAL A 92 0.93 34.86 6.18
CA VAL A 92 0.47 36.05 5.46
C VAL A 92 -0.70 36.65 6.22
N LEU A 93 -0.56 37.91 6.64
CA LEU A 93 -1.65 38.63 7.31
C LEU A 93 -2.76 38.94 6.29
N LYS A 94 -3.86 38.16 6.33
CA LYS A 94 -5.04 38.36 5.46
C LYS A 94 -5.81 39.65 5.73
N LYS A 95 -5.55 40.36 6.84
CA LYS A 95 -6.24 41.63 7.14
C LYS A 95 -5.56 42.79 6.43
N HIS A 96 -6.17 43.24 5.34
CA HIS A 96 -5.97 44.61 4.85
C HIS A 96 -6.35 45.56 6.00
N ARG A 97 -5.39 46.33 6.52
CA ARG A 97 -5.59 47.30 7.60
C ARG A 97 -6.43 48.51 7.12
N GLY A 98 -7.67 48.27 6.70
CA GLY A 98 -8.59 49.30 6.19
C GLY A 98 -8.38 49.71 4.72
N LEU A 99 -7.63 48.93 3.94
CA LEU A 99 -7.34 49.22 2.52
C LEU A 99 -8.20 48.36 1.58
N SER A 100 -8.55 48.91 0.42
CA SER A 100 -9.36 48.22 -0.60
C SER A 100 -8.71 46.88 -1.02
N PRO A 101 -9.46 45.76 -1.04
CA PRO A 101 -8.95 44.43 -1.42
C PRO A 101 -8.31 44.35 -2.81
N ASN A 102 -8.63 45.28 -3.72
CA ASN A 102 -8.18 45.30 -5.11
C ASN A 102 -6.96 46.21 -5.38
N ASN A 103 -6.16 46.56 -4.38
CA ASN A 103 -4.98 47.39 -4.61
C ASN A 103 -3.78 46.57 -5.10
N PRO A 104 -3.33 46.72 -6.37
CA PRO A 104 -2.21 45.95 -6.93
C PRO A 104 -0.85 46.31 -6.33
N TYR A 105 -0.74 47.41 -5.57
CA TYR A 105 0.49 47.86 -4.92
C TYR A 105 0.65 47.35 -3.48
N LEU A 106 -0.32 46.58 -2.99
CA LEU A 106 -0.33 46.10 -1.61
C LEU A 106 0.59 44.89 -1.47
N GLN A 107 1.80 45.12 -0.98
CA GLN A 107 2.75 44.03 -0.74
C GLN A 107 2.27 43.14 0.42
N PRO A 108 2.38 41.80 0.29
CA PRO A 108 2.00 40.89 1.37
C PRO A 108 2.86 41.17 2.60
N SER A 109 2.20 41.46 3.73
CA SER A 109 2.88 41.58 5.02
C SER A 109 2.97 40.20 5.67
N PHE A 110 4.21 39.73 5.86
CA PHE A 110 4.51 38.47 6.51
C PHE A 110 4.67 38.70 8.01
N MET A 111 4.04 37.84 8.82
CA MET A 111 4.29 37.75 10.25
C MET A 111 5.01 36.43 10.51
N THR A 112 6.23 36.52 11.04
CA THR A 112 6.99 35.38 11.54
C THR A 112 6.57 35.07 12.97
N ARG A 113 6.35 33.78 13.27
CA ARG A 113 6.10 33.30 14.62
C ARG A 113 6.97 32.07 14.88
N PRO A 114 7.73 32.02 15.99
CA PRO A 114 8.39 30.79 16.39
C PRO A 114 7.33 29.77 16.83
N GLN A 115 7.45 28.54 16.35
CA GLN A 115 6.65 27.40 16.79
C GLN A 115 7.61 26.29 17.22
N GLU A 116 7.45 25.82 18.44
CA GLU A 116 8.18 24.67 18.94
C GLU A 116 7.51 23.38 18.44
N ILE A 117 8.30 22.49 17.85
CA ILE A 117 7.92 21.15 17.44
C ILE A 117 8.58 20.17 18.40
N GLN A 118 7.78 19.24 18.92
CA GLN A 118 8.25 18.15 19.77
C GLN A 118 8.13 16.82 19.01
N PRO A 119 9.21 16.30 18.42
CA PRO A 119 9.17 15.10 17.59
C PRO A 119 8.65 13.88 18.34
N SER A 120 8.98 13.73 19.63
CA SER A 120 8.47 12.65 20.49
C SER A 120 6.94 12.63 20.58
N VAL A 121 6.31 13.80 20.71
CA VAL A 121 4.84 13.93 20.74
C VAL A 121 4.23 13.56 19.39
N LEU A 122 4.89 13.91 18.28
CA LEU A 122 4.45 13.50 16.95
C LEU A 122 4.58 11.98 16.75
N ALA A 123 5.67 11.37 17.22
CA ALA A 123 5.86 9.93 17.20
C ALA A 123 4.76 9.20 17.97
N GLU A 124 4.36 9.70 19.14
CA GLU A 124 3.24 9.18 19.92
C GLU A 124 1.91 9.26 19.17
N ARG A 125 1.66 10.36 18.45
CA ARG A 125 0.46 10.50 17.59
C ARG A 125 0.48 9.48 16.46
N VAL A 126 1.62 9.30 15.78
CA VAL A 126 1.79 8.28 14.73
C VAL A 126 1.54 6.88 15.29
N MET A 127 2.10 6.53 16.44
CA MET A 127 1.86 5.23 17.08
C MET A 127 0.39 5.02 17.45
N ARG A 128 -0.31 6.08 17.90
CA ARG A 128 -1.75 6.02 18.19
C ARG A 128 -2.57 5.79 16.93
N SER A 129 -2.30 6.55 15.87
CA SER A 129 -2.96 6.38 14.57
C SER A 129 -2.68 4.99 13.98
N ALA A 130 -1.46 4.49 14.10
CA ALA A 130 -1.11 3.13 13.67
C ALA A 130 -1.95 2.06 14.38
N ARG A 131 -2.24 2.21 15.69
CA ARG A 131 -3.12 1.27 16.39
C ARG A 131 -4.57 1.31 15.90
N LEU A 132 -5.07 2.49 15.55
CA LEU A 132 -6.43 2.63 15.01
C LEU A 132 -6.52 1.95 13.64
N ILE A 133 -5.59 2.26 12.73
CA ILE A 133 -5.53 1.65 11.39
C ILE A 133 -5.34 0.13 11.51
N ALA A 134 -4.51 -0.35 12.43
CA ALA A 134 -4.31 -1.79 12.63
C ALA A 134 -5.62 -2.50 13.02
N LYS A 135 -6.46 -1.87 13.84
CA LYS A 135 -7.76 -2.43 14.22
C LYS A 135 -8.68 -2.54 13.00
N GLU A 136 -8.74 -1.49 12.17
CA GLU A 136 -9.49 -1.52 10.90
C GLU A 136 -8.96 -2.63 9.98
N TRP A 137 -7.64 -2.76 9.86
CA TRP A 137 -7.01 -3.78 9.01
C TRP A 137 -7.27 -5.21 9.45
N THR A 138 -7.36 -5.49 10.76
CA THR A 138 -7.74 -6.83 11.25
C THR A 138 -9.14 -7.23 10.75
N GLU A 139 -10.08 -6.28 10.69
CA GLU A 139 -11.42 -6.52 10.13
C GLU A 139 -11.34 -6.64 8.60
N ASP A 140 -10.64 -5.71 7.94
CA ASP A 140 -10.55 -5.65 6.49
C ASP A 140 -9.84 -6.90 5.90
N MET A 141 -8.81 -7.44 6.56
CA MET A 141 -8.10 -8.65 6.12
C MET A 141 -9.00 -9.89 6.07
N GLN A 142 -10.08 -9.93 6.84
CA GLN A 142 -11.05 -11.04 6.78
C GLN A 142 -11.81 -11.06 5.45
N LEU A 143 -11.92 -9.92 4.78
CA LEU A 143 -12.60 -9.77 3.49
C LEU A 143 -11.77 -10.31 2.32
N MET A 144 -10.46 -10.55 2.52
CA MET A 144 -9.54 -10.94 1.44
C MET A 144 -9.98 -12.22 0.71
N ARG A 145 -10.55 -13.19 1.44
CA ARG A 145 -11.08 -14.43 0.84
C ARG A 145 -12.31 -14.17 -0.02
N ALA A 146 -13.20 -13.28 0.41
CA ALA A 146 -14.37 -12.89 -0.39
C ALA A 146 -13.93 -12.14 -1.65
N GLU A 147 -12.93 -11.27 -1.57
CA GLU A 147 -12.33 -10.60 -2.73
C GLU A 147 -11.71 -11.60 -3.73
N ASN A 148 -11.02 -12.63 -3.22
CA ASN A 148 -10.49 -13.70 -4.08
C ASN A 148 -11.60 -14.42 -4.86
N ASN A 149 -12.73 -14.68 -4.22
CA ASN A 149 -13.89 -15.28 -4.87
C ASN A 149 -14.46 -14.33 -5.94
N GLU A 150 -14.53 -13.04 -5.66
CA GLU A 150 -14.99 -12.05 -6.65
C GLU A 150 -14.10 -12.00 -7.89
N VAL A 151 -12.78 -12.11 -7.75
CA VAL A 151 -11.85 -12.19 -8.89
C VAL A 151 -12.22 -13.38 -9.80
N TRP A 152 -12.48 -14.54 -9.23
CA TRP A 152 -12.94 -15.72 -9.99
C TRP A 152 -14.29 -15.50 -10.64
N GLN A 153 -15.25 -14.98 -9.90
CA GLN A 153 -16.60 -14.74 -10.38
C GLN A 153 -16.62 -13.76 -11.55
N ARG A 154 -15.82 -12.68 -11.49
CA ARG A 154 -15.66 -11.73 -12.60
C ARG A 154 -15.08 -12.40 -13.84
N ARG A 155 -14.12 -13.32 -13.68
CA ARG A 155 -13.57 -14.10 -14.80
C ARG A 155 -14.63 -15.02 -15.42
N LEU A 156 -15.36 -15.76 -14.60
CA LEU A 156 -16.43 -16.66 -15.05
C LEU A 156 -17.53 -15.90 -15.79
N GLY A 157 -17.93 -14.73 -15.27
CA GLY A 157 -18.90 -13.85 -15.93
C GLY A 157 -18.43 -13.38 -17.31
N LYS A 158 -17.13 -13.04 -17.45
CA LYS A 158 -16.53 -12.66 -18.75
C LYS A 158 -16.47 -13.83 -19.74
N VAL A 159 -16.19 -15.05 -19.27
CA VAL A 159 -16.08 -16.24 -20.14
C VAL A 159 -17.46 -16.75 -20.59
N SER A 160 -18.45 -16.73 -19.69
CA SER A 160 -19.81 -17.20 -19.97
C SER A 160 -20.63 -16.24 -20.83
N GLY A 161 -20.20 -14.98 -20.97
CA GLY A 161 -20.96 -13.93 -21.68
C GLY A 161 -22.22 -13.46 -20.96
N LEU A 162 -22.56 -14.07 -19.82
CA LEU A 162 -23.73 -13.73 -18.98
C LEU A 162 -23.41 -12.62 -17.96
N GLY A 163 -22.12 -12.29 -17.78
CA GLY A 163 -21.66 -11.54 -16.61
C GLY A 163 -21.87 -10.03 -16.62
N ALA A 164 -22.19 -9.38 -17.73
CA ALA A 164 -22.22 -7.91 -17.76
C ALA A 164 -23.39 -7.31 -16.96
N ALA A 165 -24.58 -7.92 -17.05
CA ALA A 165 -25.76 -7.48 -16.31
C ALA A 165 -25.65 -7.88 -14.83
N GLU A 166 -25.27 -9.13 -14.53
CA GLU A 166 -25.09 -9.60 -13.15
C GLU A 166 -23.95 -8.88 -12.42
N ALA A 167 -22.86 -8.52 -13.10
CA ALA A 167 -21.76 -7.79 -12.47
C ALA A 167 -22.15 -6.34 -12.09
N ALA A 168 -23.11 -5.74 -12.80
CA ALA A 168 -23.60 -4.39 -12.47
C ALA A 168 -24.49 -4.38 -11.22
N GLU A 169 -25.13 -5.51 -10.89
CA GLU A 169 -25.99 -5.66 -9.70
C GLU A 169 -25.21 -6.10 -8.45
N ARG A 170 -23.98 -6.60 -8.60
CA ARG A 170 -23.16 -7.07 -7.47
C ARG A 170 -22.54 -5.89 -6.74
N LEU A 171 -22.80 -5.84 -5.44
CA LEU A 171 -22.13 -4.90 -4.54
C LEU A 171 -20.65 -5.29 -4.39
N PRO A 172 -19.73 -4.32 -4.35
CA PRO A 172 -18.33 -4.61 -4.07
C PRO A 172 -18.20 -5.21 -2.67
N VAL A 173 -17.30 -6.19 -2.51
CA VAL A 173 -16.99 -6.82 -1.21
C VAL A 173 -16.51 -5.76 -0.21
N PHE A 174 -15.69 -4.83 -0.69
CA PHE A 174 -15.33 -3.62 0.05
C PHE A 174 -15.96 -2.38 -0.59
N ALA A 175 -16.92 -1.76 0.09
CA ALA A 175 -17.50 -0.49 -0.33
C ALA A 175 -16.67 0.67 0.23
N ILE A 176 -16.01 1.42 -0.67
CA ILE A 176 -15.22 2.61 -0.33
C ILE A 176 -16.12 3.75 0.21
N ASP A 177 -17.43 3.70 -0.06
CA ASP A 177 -18.38 4.82 0.10
C ASP A 177 -18.84 5.15 1.54
N GLN A 178 -18.08 4.81 2.58
CA GLN A 178 -18.39 5.29 3.93
C GLN A 178 -17.17 5.84 4.68
N ASP A 179 -16.52 6.86 4.11
CA ASP A 179 -15.76 7.83 4.91
C ASP A 179 -16.62 8.46 6.03
N ALA A 180 -17.95 8.40 5.94
CA ALA A 180 -18.86 8.83 6.99
C ALA A 180 -18.76 8.01 8.30
N ASN A 181 -18.28 6.77 8.25
CA ASN A 181 -18.20 5.86 9.41
C ASN A 181 -16.81 5.25 9.65
N ALA A 182 -15.78 5.66 8.90
CA ALA A 182 -14.42 5.17 9.12
C ALA A 182 -13.75 5.88 10.32
N ASP A 183 -12.96 5.14 11.11
CA ASP A 183 -12.22 5.70 12.25
C ASP A 183 -10.96 6.45 11.76
N SER A 184 -10.45 6.12 10.56
CA SER A 184 -9.30 6.78 9.94
C SER A 184 -9.59 7.35 8.53
N PRO A 185 -8.95 8.48 8.16
CA PRO A 185 -8.98 8.96 6.79
C PRO A 185 -8.24 7.97 5.88
N TYR A 186 -8.70 7.89 4.62
CA TYR A 186 -8.12 7.04 3.57
C TYR A 186 -8.29 5.53 3.79
N ARG A 187 -9.28 5.06 4.56
CA ARG A 187 -9.49 3.62 4.79
C ARG A 187 -9.52 2.81 3.50
N GLY A 188 -10.23 3.28 2.47
CA GLY A 188 -10.27 2.61 1.16
C GLY A 188 -8.91 2.52 0.46
N GLY A 189 -8.13 3.61 0.48
CA GLY A 189 -6.77 3.61 -0.06
C GLY A 189 -5.81 2.74 0.76
N ASN A 190 -5.97 2.72 2.08
CA ASN A 190 -5.20 1.84 2.97
C ASN A 190 -5.49 0.36 2.68
N TYR A 191 -6.76 0.02 2.47
CA TYR A 191 -7.16 -1.34 2.12
C TYR A 191 -6.64 -1.76 0.75
N ASP A 192 -6.68 -0.89 -0.26
CA ASP A 192 -6.10 -1.15 -1.60
C ASP A 192 -4.60 -1.49 -1.51
N LEU A 193 -3.84 -0.72 -0.71
CA LEU A 193 -2.42 -1.00 -0.48
C LEU A 193 -2.20 -2.27 0.34
N LEU A 194 -3.08 -2.58 1.28
CA LEU A 194 -3.04 -3.83 2.03
C LEU A 194 -3.26 -5.04 1.12
N GLN A 195 -4.22 -4.94 0.19
CA GLN A 195 -4.44 -5.97 -0.84
C GLN A 195 -3.20 -6.16 -1.71
N ALA A 196 -2.57 -5.09 -2.17
CA ALA A 196 -1.36 -5.17 -2.98
C ALA A 196 -0.17 -5.75 -2.19
N LEU A 197 -0.02 -5.41 -0.90
CA LEU A 197 1.04 -5.97 -0.07
C LEU A 197 0.87 -7.48 0.09
N ILE A 198 -0.32 -7.91 0.52
CA ILE A 198 -0.59 -9.33 0.77
C ILE A 198 -0.49 -10.13 -0.53
N THR A 199 -0.92 -9.55 -1.67
CA THR A 199 -0.75 -10.19 -2.97
C THR A 199 0.72 -10.35 -3.34
N ARG A 200 1.54 -9.31 -3.15
CA ARG A 200 2.99 -9.38 -3.42
C ARG A 200 3.68 -10.44 -2.55
N GLU A 201 3.37 -10.48 -1.25
CA GLU A 201 3.93 -11.47 -0.33
C GLU A 201 3.47 -12.90 -0.68
N ALA A 202 2.19 -13.06 -1.06
CA ALA A 202 1.66 -14.33 -1.55
C ALA A 202 2.37 -14.80 -2.82
N VAL A 203 2.60 -13.89 -3.78
CA VAL A 203 3.38 -14.17 -4.98
C VAL A 203 4.78 -14.65 -4.62
N GLY A 204 5.48 -13.93 -3.73
CA GLY A 204 6.83 -14.32 -3.32
C GLY A 204 6.88 -15.73 -2.73
N ALA A 205 5.93 -16.06 -1.84
CA ALA A 205 5.81 -17.39 -1.26
C ALA A 205 5.50 -18.46 -2.32
N THR A 206 4.54 -18.22 -3.22
CA THR A 206 4.18 -19.13 -4.30
C THR A 206 5.35 -19.34 -5.27
N VAL A 207 6.04 -18.28 -5.71
CA VAL A 207 7.23 -18.38 -6.58
C VAL A 207 8.31 -19.22 -5.91
N HIS A 208 8.56 -19.01 -4.62
CA HIS A 208 9.54 -19.79 -3.88
C HIS A 208 9.18 -21.28 -3.87
N GLU A 209 7.95 -21.63 -3.49
CA GLU A 209 7.49 -23.03 -3.46
C GLU A 209 7.55 -23.70 -4.84
N LEU A 210 7.10 -23.00 -5.89
CA LEU A 210 7.15 -23.50 -7.25
C LEU A 210 8.59 -23.71 -7.74
N SER A 211 9.53 -22.85 -7.33
CA SER A 211 10.95 -22.95 -7.70
C SER A 211 11.66 -24.16 -7.08
N LEU A 212 11.14 -24.71 -5.98
CA LEU A 212 11.66 -25.92 -5.36
C LEU A 212 11.25 -27.19 -6.12
N LEU A 213 10.27 -27.08 -7.02
CA LEU A 213 9.77 -28.20 -7.83
C LEU A 213 10.33 -28.07 -9.25
N PRO A 214 11.24 -28.95 -9.70
CA PRO A 214 11.82 -28.87 -11.04
C PRO A 214 10.75 -28.82 -12.15
N SER A 215 9.66 -29.58 -11.95
CA SER A 215 8.51 -29.63 -12.86
C SER A 215 7.71 -28.32 -12.92
N ARG A 216 7.84 -27.40 -11.96
CA ARG A 216 7.05 -26.15 -11.91
C ARG A 216 7.89 -24.87 -12.02
N THR A 217 9.12 -25.02 -12.52
CA THR A 217 10.05 -23.88 -12.67
C THR A 217 9.55 -22.85 -13.69
N ALA A 218 8.82 -23.28 -14.72
CA ALA A 218 8.23 -22.40 -15.74
C ALA A 218 7.15 -21.48 -15.12
N GLU A 219 6.23 -22.06 -14.35
CA GLU A 219 5.21 -21.36 -13.58
C GLU A 219 5.84 -20.33 -12.64
N ALA A 220 6.89 -20.72 -11.93
CA ALA A 220 7.62 -19.83 -11.01
C ALA A 220 8.19 -18.61 -11.74
N ARG A 221 8.83 -18.81 -12.90
CA ARG A 221 9.40 -17.72 -13.72
C ARG A 221 8.32 -16.80 -14.28
N LEU A 222 7.24 -17.38 -14.81
CA LEU A 222 6.10 -16.63 -15.34
C LEU A 222 5.53 -15.70 -14.25
N LEU A 223 5.25 -16.25 -13.07
CA LEU A 223 4.67 -15.51 -11.96
C LEU A 223 5.62 -14.43 -11.44
N ALA A 224 6.92 -14.74 -11.30
CA ALA A 224 7.93 -13.77 -10.88
C ALA A 224 8.05 -12.60 -11.86
N SER A 225 8.08 -12.89 -13.17
CA SER A 225 8.18 -11.87 -14.21
C SER A 225 6.93 -10.97 -14.24
N ALA A 226 5.74 -11.54 -14.09
CA ALA A 226 4.51 -10.76 -14.09
C ALA A 226 4.40 -9.81 -12.87
N ALA A 227 5.00 -10.21 -11.75
CA ALA A 227 4.90 -9.46 -10.49
C ALA A 227 5.96 -8.35 -10.35
N GLU A 228 7.11 -8.47 -11.02
CA GLU A 228 8.16 -7.44 -11.04
C GLU A 228 7.59 -6.10 -11.51
N ASP A 229 6.85 -6.09 -12.62
CA ASP A 229 6.26 -4.88 -13.18
C ASP A 229 5.03 -4.36 -12.40
N ALA A 230 4.31 -5.26 -11.71
CA ALA A 230 3.01 -4.94 -11.11
C ALA A 230 3.11 -4.23 -9.75
N PHE A 231 4.21 -4.45 -9.02
CA PHE A 231 4.36 -3.98 -7.63
C PHE A 231 5.58 -3.06 -7.41
N GLU A 232 6.19 -2.56 -8.48
CA GLU A 232 7.30 -1.61 -8.42
C GLU A 232 6.81 -0.16 -8.37
N GLY A 233 7.44 0.68 -7.53
CA GLY A 233 7.22 2.12 -7.52
C GLY A 233 5.90 2.59 -6.90
N GLU A 234 5.33 3.65 -7.46
CA GLU A 234 4.00 4.16 -7.10
C GLU A 234 2.93 3.28 -7.73
N LEU A 235 1.97 2.83 -6.92
CA LEU A 235 0.95 1.88 -7.36
C LEU A 235 -0.28 2.63 -7.84
N LYS A 236 -0.89 2.11 -8.90
CA LYS A 236 -2.23 2.55 -9.31
C LYS A 236 -3.25 1.98 -8.34
N LEU A 237 -4.37 2.69 -8.18
CA LEU A 237 -5.52 2.16 -7.47
C LEU A 237 -5.93 0.81 -8.10
N HIS A 238 -6.23 -0.18 -7.27
CA HIS A 238 -6.58 -1.55 -7.65
C HIS A 238 -5.47 -2.32 -8.35
N ALA A 239 -4.19 -1.99 -8.10
CA ALA A 239 -3.04 -2.70 -8.69
C ALA A 239 -3.06 -4.21 -8.44
N ALA A 240 -3.44 -4.64 -7.23
CA ALA A 240 -3.55 -6.05 -6.87
C ALA A 240 -4.58 -6.80 -7.74
N GLU A 241 -5.75 -6.21 -7.91
CA GLU A 241 -6.81 -6.77 -8.73
C GLU A 241 -6.41 -6.79 -10.21
N ALA A 242 -5.84 -5.69 -10.71
CA ALA A 242 -5.37 -5.59 -12.09
C ALA A 242 -4.32 -6.66 -12.41
N PHE A 243 -3.41 -6.93 -11.46
CA PHE A 243 -2.42 -8.00 -11.55
C PHE A 243 -3.08 -9.40 -11.60
N LEU A 244 -4.00 -9.71 -10.68
CA LEU A 244 -4.68 -11.01 -10.68
C LEU A 244 -5.52 -11.22 -11.95
N ALA A 245 -6.19 -10.15 -12.40
CA ALA A 245 -6.95 -10.16 -13.65
C ALA A 245 -6.05 -10.32 -14.88
N SER A 246 -4.84 -9.78 -14.89
CA SER A 246 -3.90 -9.92 -16.00
C SER A 246 -3.37 -11.35 -16.09
N LEU A 247 -3.05 -11.99 -14.95
CA LEU A 247 -2.64 -13.40 -14.90
C LEU A 247 -3.70 -14.33 -15.51
N LEU A 248 -4.98 -14.10 -15.22
CA LEU A 248 -6.10 -14.86 -15.76
C LEU A 248 -6.38 -14.63 -17.25
N GLN A 249 -5.81 -13.57 -17.82
CA GLN A 249 -5.95 -13.21 -19.25
C GLN A 249 -4.77 -13.68 -20.11
N LEU A 250 -3.64 -14.08 -19.52
CA LEU A 250 -2.50 -14.54 -20.28
C LEU A 250 -2.87 -15.75 -21.16
N PRO A 251 -2.43 -15.84 -22.43
CA PRO A 251 -2.75 -16.93 -23.35
C PRO A 251 -1.91 -18.18 -23.07
N PHE A 252 -2.48 -19.39 -23.02
CA PHE A 252 -1.76 -20.62 -22.71
C PHE A 252 -0.39 -20.69 -23.40
N ALA A 253 0.68 -20.89 -22.64
CA ALA A 253 2.02 -21.07 -23.18
C ALA A 253 2.39 -22.55 -23.11
N LEU A 254 2.86 -23.06 -24.25
CA LEU A 254 3.68 -24.25 -24.32
C LEU A 254 5.12 -23.77 -24.16
N GLU A 255 5.76 -24.10 -23.04
CA GLU A 255 7.21 -23.90 -22.91
C GLU A 255 7.92 -25.23 -23.21
N GLU A 256 8.87 -25.17 -24.14
CA GLU A 256 9.84 -26.25 -24.33
C GLU A 256 10.69 -26.36 -23.07
N ARG A 257 10.55 -27.46 -22.33
CA ARG A 257 11.45 -27.75 -21.22
C ARG A 257 12.82 -28.14 -21.78
N ILE A 258 13.85 -27.84 -21.00
CA ILE A 258 15.23 -28.26 -21.26
C ILE A 258 15.35 -29.80 -21.30
N ASP A 259 14.38 -30.51 -20.72
CA ASP A 259 14.35 -31.98 -20.62
C ASP A 259 13.59 -32.68 -21.77
N GLU A 260 13.42 -32.03 -22.93
CA GLU A 260 12.74 -32.53 -24.15
C GLU A 260 11.23 -32.87 -23.99
N GLU A 261 10.70 -32.99 -22.78
CA GLU A 261 9.26 -33.10 -22.52
C GLU A 261 8.64 -31.71 -22.33
N GLY A 262 8.05 -31.16 -23.39
CA GLY A 262 7.27 -29.91 -23.33
C GLY A 262 6.23 -29.96 -22.18
N GLY A 263 6.26 -28.96 -21.31
CA GLY A 263 5.35 -28.85 -20.18
C GLY A 263 4.25 -27.84 -20.47
N LEU A 264 2.98 -28.23 -20.35
CA LEU A 264 1.88 -27.28 -20.37
C LEU A 264 1.81 -26.57 -19.00
N THR A 265 1.99 -25.26 -19.00
CA THR A 265 1.85 -24.44 -17.78
C THR A 265 0.36 -24.25 -17.46
N ASP A 266 -0.13 -24.85 -16.37
CA ASP A 266 -1.50 -24.63 -15.89
C ASP A 266 -1.56 -23.37 -15.01
N ARG A 267 -1.92 -22.27 -15.65
CA ARG A 267 -1.98 -20.96 -14.98
C ARG A 267 -3.19 -20.80 -14.08
N PHE A 268 -4.29 -21.48 -14.36
CA PHE A 268 -5.47 -21.39 -13.51
C PHE A 268 -5.16 -22.01 -12.15
N LYS A 269 -4.46 -23.15 -12.16
CA LYS A 269 -3.95 -23.76 -10.94
C LYS A 269 -2.98 -22.84 -10.18
N VAL A 270 -2.07 -22.16 -10.88
CA VAL A 270 -1.15 -21.19 -10.23
C VAL A 270 -1.92 -20.03 -9.60
N VAL A 271 -2.92 -19.47 -10.29
CA VAL A 271 -3.76 -18.39 -9.75
C VAL A 271 -4.60 -18.88 -8.57
N GLU A 272 -5.13 -20.10 -8.62
CA GLU A 272 -5.87 -20.71 -7.51
C GLU A 272 -4.99 -20.86 -6.27
N GLU A 273 -3.81 -21.46 -6.42
CA GLU A 273 -2.81 -21.60 -5.34
C GLU A 273 -2.38 -20.23 -4.79
N LEU A 274 -2.21 -19.22 -5.65
CA LEU A 274 -1.88 -17.85 -5.24
C LEU A 274 -3.01 -17.21 -4.43
N LEU A 275 -4.27 -17.34 -4.86
CA LEU A 275 -5.42 -16.78 -4.16
C LEU A 275 -5.64 -17.48 -2.81
N GLU A 276 -5.49 -18.80 -2.75
CA GLU A 276 -5.52 -19.54 -1.49
C GLU A 276 -4.45 -19.01 -0.53
N ARG A 277 -3.20 -18.92 -0.99
CA ARG A 277 -2.07 -18.39 -0.20
C ARG A 277 -2.30 -16.95 0.26
N ARG A 278 -2.83 -16.09 -0.60
CA ARG A 278 -3.21 -14.70 -0.27
C ARG A 278 -4.22 -14.66 0.87
N GLY A 279 -5.23 -15.54 0.82
CA GLY A 279 -6.25 -15.64 1.87
C GLY A 279 -5.70 -16.18 3.20
N GLU A 280 -4.82 -17.19 3.15
CA GLU A 280 -4.13 -17.71 4.35
C GLU A 280 -3.21 -16.67 5.00
N LEU A 281 -2.43 -15.96 4.19
CA LEU A 281 -1.54 -14.90 4.67
C LEU A 281 -2.30 -13.77 5.33
N ALA A 282 -3.42 -13.34 4.74
CA ALA A 282 -4.28 -12.32 5.34
C ALA A 282 -4.78 -12.74 6.73
N LEU A 283 -5.29 -13.98 6.87
CA LEU A 283 -5.75 -14.49 8.17
C LEU A 283 -4.64 -14.67 9.19
N ARG A 284 -3.43 -15.04 8.75
CA ARG A 284 -2.27 -15.19 9.64
C ARG A 284 -1.79 -13.85 10.18
N LEU A 285 -1.94 -12.77 9.39
CA LEU A 285 -1.47 -11.43 9.73
C LEU A 285 -2.51 -10.57 10.46
N ALA A 286 -3.79 -10.96 10.38
CA ALA A 286 -4.91 -10.32 11.09
C ALA A 286 -4.85 -10.53 12.61
#